data_AF-A0A2D2MCF3-F1
#
_entry.id   AF-A0A2D2MCF3-F1
#
_cell.length_a   1.000
_cell.length_b   1.000
_cell.length_c   1.000
_cell.angle_alpha   90.00
_cell.angle_beta   90.00
_cell.angle_gamma   90.00
#
_symmetry.space_group_name_H-M   'P 1'
#
loop_
_entity.id
_entity.type
_entity.pdbx_description
1 polymer ?
#
loop_
_entity_poly.entity_id
_entity_poly.type
_entity_poly.pdbx_seq_one_letter_code
_entity_poly.pdbx_strand_id
1 'polypeptide(L)'
;MESNTQSSSTAKPTTTATGHSPRLLAIGVIGAALVDHQVHRSATTRARLEGAADMAKRLGVLDGAEAQLVATLLARYEAGQPRGAFAPGTQA
;
A
#
# COMPACT_ATOMS: atom_id res chain seq x y z
N MET A 1 -5.57 -11.16 -48.94
CA MET A 1 -4.79 -10.16 -48.19
C MET A 1 -5.53 -9.92 -46.87
N GLU A 2 -5.17 -10.65 -45.82
CA GLU A 2 -5.78 -10.48 -44.50
C GLU A 2 -4.70 -10.70 -43.44
N SER A 3 -4.14 -9.61 -42.92
CA SER A 3 -3.15 -9.62 -41.84
C SER A 3 -3.88 -9.38 -40.52
N ASN A 4 -4.16 -10.48 -39.82
CA ASN A 4 -4.67 -10.50 -38.45
C ASN A 4 -3.61 -9.94 -37.50
N THR A 5 -3.70 -8.65 -37.15
CA THR A 5 -2.85 -8.01 -36.14
C THR A 5 -3.37 -8.35 -34.75
N GLN A 6 -3.11 -9.59 -34.32
CA GLN A 6 -3.21 -9.99 -32.93
C GLN A 6 -2.12 -9.25 -32.15
N SER A 7 -2.43 -8.05 -31.65
CA SER A 7 -1.64 -7.37 -30.62
C SER A 7 -1.75 -8.16 -29.32
N SER A 8 -0.94 -9.21 -29.21
CA SER A 8 -0.59 -9.79 -27.93
C SER A 8 0.23 -8.74 -27.19
N SER A 9 -0.42 -8.01 -26.29
CA SER A 9 0.24 -7.08 -25.39
C SER A 9 1.12 -7.92 -24.48
N THR A 10 2.37 -8.10 -24.91
CA THR A 10 3.40 -8.80 -24.17
C THR A 10 3.49 -8.16 -22.80
N ALA A 11 3.18 -8.94 -21.76
CA ALA A 11 3.45 -8.57 -20.39
C ALA A 11 4.94 -8.18 -20.33
N LYS A 12 5.20 -6.89 -20.13
CA LYS A 12 6.53 -6.31 -20.06
C LYS A 12 7.38 -7.17 -19.12
N PRO A 13 8.57 -7.64 -19.54
CA PRO A 13 9.44 -8.41 -18.68
C PRO A 13 9.79 -7.52 -17.48
N THR A 14 9.23 -7.87 -16.32
CA THR A 14 9.63 -7.25 -15.06
C THR A 14 10.94 -7.90 -14.70
N THR A 15 12.04 -7.24 -15.05
CA THR A 15 13.39 -7.59 -14.59
C THR A 15 13.35 -7.80 -13.08
N THR A 16 13.41 -9.05 -12.65
CA THR A 16 13.77 -9.44 -11.29
C THR A 16 15.21 -9.00 -11.05
N ALA A 17 15.38 -7.73 -10.71
CA ALA A 17 16.61 -7.22 -10.13
C ALA A 17 16.72 -7.85 -8.74
N THR A 18 17.68 -8.75 -8.59
CA THR A 18 18.11 -9.36 -7.35
C THR A 18 18.27 -8.28 -6.26
N GLY A 19 17.32 -8.18 -5.34
CA GLY A 19 17.45 -7.37 -4.12
C GLY A 19 16.20 -6.66 -3.62
N HIS A 20 15.26 -6.25 -4.48
CA HIS A 20 14.13 -5.42 -4.04
C HIS A 20 12.83 -5.82 -4.74
N SER A 21 12.00 -6.63 -4.07
CA SER A 21 10.62 -6.83 -4.52
C SER A 21 9.90 -5.47 -4.48
N PRO A 22 9.25 -5.02 -5.56
CA PRO A 22 8.48 -3.78 -5.58
C PRO A 22 7.48 -3.67 -4.41
N ARG A 23 6.97 -4.82 -3.96
CA ARG A 23 6.15 -4.99 -2.77
C ARG A 23 6.86 -4.59 -1.47
N LEU A 24 8.09 -5.04 -1.25
CA LEU A 24 8.87 -4.68 -0.07
C LEU A 24 9.17 -3.18 -0.05
N LEU A 25 9.46 -2.60 -1.21
CA LEU A 25 9.64 -1.16 -1.34
C LEU A 25 8.36 -0.39 -1.00
N ALA A 26 7.21 -0.80 -1.54
CA ALA A 26 5.92 -0.16 -1.25
C ALA A 26 5.55 -0.27 0.24
N ILE A 27 5.74 -1.45 0.85
CA ILE A 27 5.51 -1.65 2.29
C ILE A 27 6.43 -0.73 3.10
N GLY A 28 7.72 -0.62 2.74
CA GLY A 28 8.66 0.26 3.41
C GLY A 28 8.27 1.74 3.31
N VAL A 29 7.87 2.20 2.12
CA VAL A 29 7.43 3.59 1.88
C VAL A 29 6.14 3.91 2.65
N ILE A 30 5.15 3.02 2.63
CA ILE A 30 3.89 3.18 3.36
C ILE A 30 4.16 3.15 4.88
N GLY A 31 5.02 2.25 5.35
CA GLY A 31 5.42 2.16 6.75
C GLY A 31 6.12 3.42 7.25
N ALA A 32 7.05 3.98 6.47
CA ALA A 32 7.72 5.23 6.80
C ALA A 32 6.74 6.41 6.87
N ALA A 33 5.81 6.50 5.90
CA ALA A 33 4.77 7.52 5.88
C ALA A 33 3.78 7.39 7.07
N LEU A 34 3.46 6.16 7.48
CA LEU A 34 2.65 5.90 8.67
C LEU A 34 3.32 6.39 9.95
N VAL A 35 4.61 6.13 10.12
CA VAL A 35 5.37 6.60 11.29
C VAL A 35 5.48 8.12 11.29
N ASP A 36 5.80 8.73 10.14
CA ASP A 36 5.89 10.18 9.99
C ASP A 36 4.56 10.88 10.32
N HIS A 37 3.44 10.31 9.87
CA HIS A 37 2.11 10.80 10.20
C HIS A 37 1.79 10.65 11.69
N GLN A 38 2.21 9.57 12.34
CA GLN A 38 1.98 9.39 13.78
C GLN A 38 2.77 10.38 14.65
N VAL A 39 3.99 10.73 14.22
CA VAL A 39 4.86 11.67 14.93
C VAL A 39 4.36 13.10 14.76
N HIS A 40 4.04 13.51 13.53
CA HIS A 40 3.69 14.90 13.22
C HIS A 40 2.19 15.21 13.26
N ARG A 41 1.32 14.19 13.13
CA ARG A 41 -0.15 14.30 13.10
C ARG A 41 -0.68 15.46 12.27
N SER A 42 -0.16 15.60 11.04
CA SER A 42 -0.52 16.70 10.14
C SER A 42 -1.33 16.21 8.93
N ALA A 43 -2.17 17.09 8.40
CA ALA A 43 -2.92 16.81 7.16
C ALA A 43 -1.99 16.54 5.97
N THR A 44 -0.80 17.14 5.94
CA THR A 44 0.19 16.95 4.87
C THR A 44 0.80 15.55 4.89
N THR A 45 1.14 15.03 6.08
CA THR A 45 1.69 13.67 6.24
C THR A 45 0.62 12.62 5.94
N ARG A 46 -0.64 12.90 6.27
CA ARG A 46 -1.79 12.09 5.88
C ARG A 46 -1.95 11.98 4.37
N ALA A 47 -2.00 13.11 3.66
CA ALA A 47 -2.17 13.12 2.20
C ALA A 47 -1.04 12.36 1.47
N ARG A 48 0.19 12.43 2.00
CA ARG A 48 1.33 11.65 1.49
C ARG A 48 1.14 10.15 1.68
N LEU A 49 0.66 9.72 2.84
CA LEU A 49 0.38 8.31 3.11
C LEU A 49 -0.75 7.77 2.22
N GLU A 50 -1.86 8.52 2.09
CA GLU A 50 -2.98 8.15 1.22
C GLU A 50 -2.53 8.03 -0.24
N GLY A 51 -1.77 9.03 -0.73
CA GLY A 51 -1.22 9.00 -2.09
C GLY A 51 -0.27 7.83 -2.34
N ALA A 52 0.56 7.46 -1.37
CA ALA A 52 1.46 6.31 -1.47
C ALA A 52 0.68 4.98 -1.51
N ALA A 53 -0.34 4.82 -0.66
CA ALA A 53 -1.19 3.64 -0.64
C ALA A 53 -1.99 3.48 -1.94
N ASP A 54 -2.58 4.57 -2.45
CA ASP A 54 -3.31 4.58 -3.72
C ASP A 54 -2.41 4.28 -4.91
N MET A 55 -1.18 4.79 -4.90
CA MET A 55 -0.20 4.49 -5.94
C MET A 55 0.19 3.01 -5.90
N ALA A 56 0.47 2.46 -4.72
CA ALA A 56 0.83 1.05 -4.59
C ALA A 56 -0.31 0.10 -4.97
N LYS A 57 -1.57 0.47 -4.68
CA LYS A 57 -2.76 -0.25 -5.14
C LYS A 57 -2.91 -0.19 -6.66
N ARG A 58 -2.78 0.99 -7.28
CA ARG A 58 -2.88 1.16 -8.74
C ARG A 58 -1.81 0.40 -9.51
N LEU A 59 -0.63 0.25 -8.91
CA LEU A 59 0.48 -0.53 -9.49
C LEU A 59 0.33 -2.04 -9.28
N GLY A 60 -0.73 -2.50 -8.59
CA GLY A 60 -0.92 -3.92 -8.25
C GLY A 60 0.11 -4.47 -7.27
N VAL A 61 0.81 -3.58 -6.55
CA VAL A 61 1.88 -3.92 -5.60
C VAL A 61 1.29 -4.25 -4.23
N LEU A 62 0.22 -3.54 -3.86
CA LEU A 62 -0.67 -3.89 -2.75
C LEU A 62 -1.91 -4.58 -3.28
N ASP A 63 -2.34 -5.63 -2.59
CA ASP A 63 -3.64 -6.23 -2.80
C ASP A 63 -4.76 -5.40 -2.14
N GLY A 64 -6.02 -5.77 -2.41
CA GLY A 64 -7.17 -5.07 -1.87
C GLY A 64 -7.25 -5.11 -0.35
N ALA A 65 -6.82 -6.20 0.29
CA ALA A 65 -6.86 -6.36 1.74
C ALA A 65 -5.80 -5.48 2.42
N GLU A 66 -4.61 -5.36 1.83
CA GLU A 66 -3.55 -4.49 2.33
C GLU A 66 -3.92 -3.01 2.22
N ALA A 67 -4.55 -2.59 1.12
CA ALA A 67 -5.04 -1.24 0.98
C ALA A 67 -6.12 -0.91 2.03
N GLN A 68 -7.02 -1.87 2.31
CA GLN A 68 -8.02 -1.75 3.37
C GLN A 68 -7.37 -1.68 4.76
N LEU A 69 -6.31 -2.46 5.00
CA LEU A 69 -5.56 -2.41 6.25
C LEU A 69 -4.92 -1.03 6.48
N VAL A 70 -4.29 -0.44 5.45
CA VAL A 70 -3.71 0.91 5.55
C VAL A 70 -4.78 1.95 5.85
N ALA A 71 -5.93 1.89 5.17
CA ALA A 71 -7.06 2.79 5.44
C ALA A 71 -7.60 2.63 6.87
N THR A 72 -7.72 1.39 7.35
CA THR A 72 -8.17 1.08 8.71
C THR A 72 -7.18 1.60 9.76
N LEU A 73 -5.87 1.42 9.53
CA LEU A 73 -4.83 1.93 10.41
C LEU A 73 -4.88 3.45 10.47
N LEU A 74 -5.01 4.12 9.33
CA LEU A 74 -5.13 5.58 9.27
C LEU A 74 -6.34 6.09 10.06
N ALA A 75 -7.52 5.48 9.85
CA ALA A 75 -8.73 5.83 10.59
C ALA A 75 -8.58 5.64 12.11
N ARG A 76 -7.89 4.57 12.55
CA ARG A 76 -7.61 4.32 13.98
C ARG A 76 -6.66 5.34 14.59
N TYR A 77 -5.64 5.77 13.86
CA TYR A 77 -4.71 6.80 14.33
C TYR A 77 -5.39 8.17 14.45
N GLU A 78 -6.28 8.49 13.52
CA GLU A 78 -7.10 9.71 13.55
C GLU A 78 -8.09 9.74 14.71
N ALA A 79 -8.66 8.58 15.05
CA ALA A 79 -9.51 8.44 16.24
C ALA A 79 -8.74 8.60 17.56
N GLY A 80 -7.42 8.85 17.53
CA GLY A 80 -6.58 8.95 18.70
C GLY A 80 -6.44 7.64 19.48
N GLN A 81 -6.78 6.51 18.84
CA GLN A 81 -6.81 5.20 19.50
C GLN A 81 -5.38 4.78 19.87
N PRO A 82 -5.02 4.67 21.16
CA PRO A 82 -3.71 4.18 21.55
C PRO A 82 -3.55 2.72 21.10
N ARG A 83 -2.31 2.35 20.76
CA ARG A 83 -1.85 1.05 20.23
C ARG A 83 -2.22 -0.21 21.05
N GLY A 84 -3.05 -0.11 22.09
CA GLY A 84 -3.52 -1.23 22.92
C GLY A 84 -4.83 -1.89 22.47
N ALA A 85 -5.55 -1.34 21.50
CA ALA A 85 -6.87 -1.86 21.08
C ALA A 85 -6.80 -2.92 19.96
N PHE A 86 -5.72 -3.69 19.87
CA PHE A 86 -5.75 -4.98 19.20
C PHE A 86 -6.00 -6.02 20.29
N ALA A 87 -7.28 -6.25 20.63
CA ALA A 87 -7.66 -7.35 21.51
C ALA A 87 -7.37 -8.67 20.77
N PRO A 88 -6.35 -9.45 21.18
CA PRO A 88 -6.15 -10.78 20.63
C PRO A 88 -7.09 -11.72 21.38
N GLY A 89 -8.22 -12.06 20.77
CA GLY A 89 -9.09 -13.11 21.30
C GLY A 89 -10.57 -12.74 21.35
N THR A 90 -11.24 -12.93 20.22
CA THR A 90 -12.61 -13.47 20.17
C THR A 90 -12.81 -14.06 18.78
N GLN A 91 -12.10 -15.16 18.52
CA GLN A 91 -12.54 -16.21 17.61
C GLN A 91 -12.48 -17.51 18.41
N ALA A 92 -13.62 -17.83 19.03
CA ALA A 92 -14.13 -19.15 19.41
C ALA A 92 -15.32 -18.92 20.35
#